data_AF-A0A2P0QLG1-F1
#
_entry.id   AF-A0A2P0QLG1-F1
#
_cell.length_a   1.000
_cell.length_b   1.000
_cell.length_c   1.000
_cell.angle_alpha   90.00
_cell.angle_beta   90.00
_cell.angle_gamma   90.00
#
_symmetry.space_group_name_H-M   'P 1'
#
loop_
_entity.id
_entity.type
_entity.pdbx_description
1 polymer ?
#
loop_
_entity_poly.entity_id
_entity_poly.type
_entity_poly.pdbx_seq_one_letter_code
_entity_poly.pdbx_strand_id
1 'polypeptide(L)'
;MAQEQVEEYLEAIYDLESRDGSAKTTAIAKCLNVAPASVTEVLKSLSDKGFVQYEPYRGATLTEEGKKIADTIKRKHRLLEVFLTDVLKLNREKVHDEACRMEHTISADTENALCRMLDAPARCPHGSPISPCNKGVGSCAECDGAGAVIPEPVSLRNKKVIPVTELTPDQNGKIAFIRGDCKVVQRLSDLGLTLGTK
;
A
#
# COMPACT_ATOMS: atom_id res chain seq x y z
N MET A 1 5.76 -1.78 -23.53
CA MET A 1 6.19 -1.81 -22.11
C MET A 1 4.95 -1.73 -21.26
N ALA A 2 4.82 -2.61 -20.27
CA ALA A 2 3.75 -2.53 -19.28
C ALA A 2 3.94 -1.27 -18.41
N GLN A 3 2.84 -0.73 -17.88
CA GLN A 3 2.87 0.46 -17.02
C GLN A 3 3.70 0.20 -15.75
N GLU A 4 3.48 -0.94 -15.10
CA GLU A 4 4.23 -1.40 -13.92
C GLU A 4 5.75 -1.41 -14.15
N GLN A 5 6.20 -1.96 -15.29
CA GLN A 5 7.62 -1.97 -15.62
C GLN A 5 8.21 -0.56 -15.76
N VAL A 6 7.46 0.42 -16.27
CA VAL A 6 7.92 1.81 -16.31
C VAL A 6 8.05 2.35 -14.89
N GLU A 7 7.08 2.07 -14.04
CA GLU A 7 7.03 2.52 -12.66
C GLU A 7 8.18 1.95 -11.82
N GLU A 8 8.45 0.64 -11.90
CA GLU A 8 9.60 -0.01 -11.24
C GLU A 8 10.93 0.64 -11.62
N TYR A 9 11.12 0.96 -12.90
CA TYR A 9 12.34 1.62 -13.36
C TYR A 9 12.46 3.04 -12.83
N LEU A 10 11.38 3.82 -12.83
CA LEU A 10 11.40 5.17 -12.28
C LEU A 10 11.64 5.18 -10.77
N GLU A 11 11.08 4.21 -10.05
CA GLU A 11 11.32 4.03 -8.62
C GLU A 11 12.78 3.66 -8.33
N ALA A 12 13.34 2.69 -9.06
CA ALA A 12 14.74 2.30 -8.91
C ALA A 12 15.69 3.46 -9.24
N ILE A 13 15.39 4.25 -10.28
CA ILE A 13 16.19 5.43 -10.63
C ILE A 13 16.08 6.48 -9.52
N TYR A 14 14.88 6.72 -8.98
CA TYR A 14 14.66 7.67 -7.88
C TYR A 14 15.54 7.33 -6.66
N ASP A 15 15.53 6.06 -6.23
CA ASP A 15 16.27 5.62 -5.05
C ASP A 15 17.79 5.65 -5.28
N LEU A 16 18.25 5.29 -6.48
CA LEU A 16 19.66 5.36 -6.88
C LEU A 16 20.16 6.79 -7.04
N GLU A 17 19.39 7.66 -7.69
CA GLU A 17 19.70 9.08 -7.87
C GLU A 17 19.78 9.80 -6.53
N SER A 18 18.84 9.54 -5.62
CA SER A 18 18.82 10.14 -4.27
C SER A 18 20.06 9.79 -3.44
N ARG A 19 20.68 8.64 -3.70
CA ARG A 19 21.87 8.17 -2.96
C ARG A 19 23.19 8.52 -3.66
N ASP A 20 23.23 8.34 -4.97
CA ASP A 20 24.47 8.31 -5.76
C ASP A 20 24.55 9.47 -6.78
N GLY A 21 23.54 10.34 -6.84
CA GLY A 21 23.41 11.48 -7.76
C GLY A 21 23.02 11.11 -9.19
N SER A 22 23.17 9.83 -9.58
CA SER A 22 22.72 9.30 -10.87
C SER A 22 22.54 7.78 -10.79
N ALA A 23 21.60 7.24 -11.55
CA ALA A 23 21.31 5.82 -11.60
C ALA A 23 22.14 5.14 -12.70
N LYS A 24 23.22 4.46 -12.32
CA LYS A 24 24.05 3.70 -13.27
C LYS A 24 23.30 2.47 -13.79
N THR A 25 23.45 2.16 -15.08
CA THR A 25 22.82 0.99 -15.73
C THR A 25 23.08 -0.32 -14.98
N THR A 26 24.30 -0.52 -14.49
CA THR A 26 24.67 -1.73 -13.72
C THR A 26 24.03 -1.77 -12.33
N ALA A 27 23.76 -0.62 -11.71
CA ALA A 27 23.07 -0.54 -10.43
C ALA A 27 21.57 -0.82 -10.62
N ILE A 28 20.95 -0.23 -11.66
CA ILE A 28 19.54 -0.49 -12.01
C ILE A 28 19.35 -1.98 -12.33
N ALA A 29 20.23 -2.57 -13.14
CA ALA A 29 20.19 -3.99 -13.49
C ALA A 29 20.22 -4.90 -12.25
N LYS A 30 21.04 -4.54 -11.25
CA LYS A 30 21.12 -5.28 -9.97
C LYS A 30 19.87 -5.09 -9.12
N CYS A 31 19.36 -3.86 -9.00
CA CYS A 31 18.14 -3.57 -8.23
C CYS A 31 16.92 -4.33 -8.76
N LEU A 32 16.73 -4.31 -10.08
CA LEU A 32 15.57 -4.92 -10.73
C LEU A 32 15.80 -6.39 -11.12
N ASN A 33 16.98 -6.95 -10.85
CA ASN A 33 17.38 -8.30 -11.23
C ASN A 33 17.15 -8.63 -12.72
N VAL A 34 17.58 -7.73 -13.61
CA VAL A 34 17.44 -7.84 -15.07
C VAL A 34 18.80 -7.71 -15.77
N ALA A 35 18.87 -8.13 -17.03
CA ALA A 35 20.09 -7.99 -17.82
C ALA A 35 20.43 -6.51 -18.11
N PRO A 36 21.71 -6.08 -18.05
CA PRO A 36 22.11 -4.71 -18.36
C PRO A 36 21.72 -4.24 -19.78
N ALA A 37 21.68 -5.16 -20.73
CA ALA A 37 21.23 -4.87 -22.09
C ALA A 37 19.76 -4.42 -22.12
N SER A 38 18.88 -5.12 -21.38
CA SER A 38 17.47 -4.76 -21.23
C SER A 38 17.29 -3.40 -20.56
N VAL A 39 18.09 -3.10 -19.54
CA VAL A 39 18.06 -1.77 -18.90
C VAL A 39 18.37 -0.66 -19.88
N THR A 40 19.38 -0.84 -20.75
CA THR A 40 19.77 0.16 -21.73
C THR A 40 18.65 0.47 -22.72
N GLU A 41 17.94 -0.56 -23.17
CA GLU A 41 16.79 -0.41 -24.07
C GLU A 41 15.63 0.35 -23.40
N VAL A 42 15.29 -0.02 -22.16
CA VAL A 42 14.23 0.64 -21.39
C VAL A 42 14.60 2.10 -21.10
N LEU A 43 15.84 2.38 -20.69
CA LEU A 43 16.30 3.75 -20.42
C LEU A 43 16.22 4.65 -21.65
N LYS A 44 16.56 4.14 -22.84
CA LYS A 44 16.36 4.88 -24.09
C LYS A 44 14.88 5.20 -24.31
N SER A 45 14.01 4.19 -24.15
CA SER A 45 12.56 4.40 -24.32
C SER A 45 11.97 5.38 -23.29
N LEU A 46 12.43 5.34 -22.04
CA LEU A 46 12.02 6.32 -21.01
C LEU A 46 12.55 7.72 -21.33
N SER A 47 13.74 7.83 -21.90
CA SER A 47 14.32 9.10 -22.35
C SER A 47 13.53 9.68 -23.51
N ASP A 48 13.13 8.86 -24.49
CA ASP A 48 12.30 9.28 -25.63
C ASP A 48 10.92 9.77 -25.19
N LYS A 49 10.39 9.20 -24.09
CA LYS A 49 9.13 9.65 -23.46
C LYS A 49 9.30 10.88 -22.56
N GLY A 50 10.54 11.36 -22.37
CA GLY A 50 10.83 12.52 -21.54
C GLY A 50 10.74 12.28 -20.03
N PHE A 51 10.82 11.03 -19.56
CA PHE A 51 10.79 10.73 -18.12
C PHE A 51 12.18 10.77 -17.48
N VAL A 52 13.22 10.44 -18.23
CA VAL A 52 14.61 10.41 -17.73
C VAL A 52 15.54 11.17 -18.67
N GLN A 53 16.64 11.67 -18.14
CA GLN A 53 17.81 12.08 -18.92
C GLN A 53 18.82 10.94 -18.88
N TYR A 54 18.98 10.24 -20.01
CA TYR A 54 19.91 9.11 -20.11
C TYR A 54 21.16 9.48 -20.90
N GLU A 55 22.32 9.34 -20.27
CA GLU A 55 23.63 9.52 -20.91
C GLU A 55 24.41 8.18 -20.90
N PRO A 56 24.86 7.67 -22.07
CA PRO A 56 25.71 6.49 -22.12
C PRO A 56 26.92 6.60 -21.17
N TYR A 57 27.23 5.51 -20.46
CA TYR A 57 28.29 5.41 -19.44
C TYR A 57 28.10 6.24 -18.17
N ARG A 58 27.23 7.26 -18.17
CA ARG A 58 26.95 8.10 -17.00
C ARG A 58 25.72 7.64 -16.22
N GLY A 59 24.73 7.06 -16.89
CA GLY A 59 23.51 6.56 -16.26
C GLY A 59 22.32 7.44 -16.57
N ALA A 60 21.30 7.37 -15.71
CA ALA A 60 20.06 8.11 -15.87
C ALA A 60 19.74 8.96 -14.63
N THR A 61 19.14 10.12 -14.85
CA THR A 61 18.50 10.94 -13.81
C THR A 61 17.04 11.18 -14.18
N LEU A 62 16.17 11.40 -13.20
CA LEU A 62 14.79 11.72 -13.45
C LEU A 62 14.65 13.14 -13.98
N THR A 63 13.77 13.31 -14.96
CA THR A 63 13.20 14.63 -15.27
C THR A 63 12.15 14.99 -14.23
N GLU A 64 11.64 16.22 -14.25
CA GLU A 64 10.51 16.63 -13.40
C GLU A 64 9.28 15.74 -13.59
N GLU A 65 8.96 15.33 -14.83
CA GLU A 65 7.82 14.45 -15.08
C GLU A 65 8.06 13.03 -14.56
N GLY A 66 9.26 12.48 -14.77
CA GLY A 66 9.63 11.18 -14.20
C GLY A 66 9.61 11.19 -12.67
N LYS A 67 10.05 12.29 -12.07
CA LYS A 67 10.07 12.47 -10.61
C LYS A 67 8.67 12.53 -10.01
N LYS A 68 7.72 13.21 -10.64
CA LYS A 68 6.31 13.20 -10.19
C LYS A 68 5.71 11.80 -10.14
N ILE A 69 6.02 10.97 -11.15
CA ILE A 69 5.56 9.58 -11.20
C ILE A 69 6.22 8.77 -10.08
N ALA A 70 7.56 8.86 -9.95
CA ALA A 70 8.31 8.19 -8.89
C ALA A 70 7.80 8.59 -7.49
N ASP A 71 7.58 9.88 -7.24
CA ASP A 71 7.04 10.38 -5.97
C ASP A 71 5.65 9.80 -5.66
N THR A 72 4.80 9.66 -6.69
CA THR A 72 3.47 9.04 -6.55
C THR A 72 3.59 7.57 -6.14
N ILE A 73 4.50 6.82 -6.77
CA ILE A 73 4.76 5.41 -6.45
C ILE A 73 5.32 5.28 -5.02
N LYS A 74 6.37 6.04 -4.68
CA LYS A 74 6.94 6.05 -3.31
C LYS A 74 5.91 6.44 -2.27
N ARG A 75 4.98 7.36 -2.58
CA ARG A 75 3.89 7.73 -1.69
C ARG A 75 2.94 6.55 -1.44
N LYS A 76 2.52 5.84 -2.49
CA LYS A 76 1.71 4.62 -2.37
C LYS A 76 2.43 3.55 -1.54
N HIS A 77 3.69 3.26 -1.85
CA HIS A 77 4.54 2.32 -1.12
C HIS A 77 4.52 2.64 0.39
N ARG A 78 4.87 3.87 0.74
CA ARG A 78 5.01 4.28 2.14
C ARG A 78 3.68 4.28 2.90
N LEU A 79 2.57 4.66 2.26
CA LEU A 79 1.24 4.56 2.87
C LEU A 79 0.84 3.10 3.11
N LEU A 80 1.16 2.21 2.18
CA LEU A 80 0.97 0.77 2.36
C LEU A 80 1.84 0.24 3.50
N GLU A 81 3.09 0.66 3.63
CA GLU A 81 3.95 0.24 4.74
C GLU A 81 3.33 0.63 6.11
N VAL A 82 2.82 1.86 6.22
CA VAL A 82 2.13 2.34 7.44
C VAL A 82 0.88 1.49 7.69
N PHE A 83 0.05 1.25 6.67
CA PHE A 83 -1.16 0.42 6.80
C PHE A 83 -0.85 -1.01 7.25
N LEU A 84 0.09 -1.68 6.56
CA LEU A 84 0.48 -3.05 6.83
C LEU A 84 1.08 -3.20 8.24
N THR A 85 1.84 -2.20 8.69
CA THR A 85 2.46 -2.20 10.02
C THR A 85 1.47 -1.82 11.12
N ASP A 86 0.79 -0.69 10.99
CA ASP A 86 0.05 -0.08 12.09
C ASP A 86 -1.37 -0.63 12.22
N VAL A 87 -2.00 -1.01 11.11
CA VAL A 87 -3.36 -1.55 11.10
C VAL A 87 -3.33 -3.07 11.08
N LEU A 88 -2.61 -3.67 10.13
CA LEU A 88 -2.60 -5.13 9.97
C LEU A 88 -1.59 -5.87 10.87
N LYS A 89 -0.69 -5.13 11.54
CA LYS A 89 0.31 -5.69 12.46
C LYS A 89 1.16 -6.79 11.81
N LEU A 90 1.47 -6.64 10.52
CA LEU A 90 2.36 -7.55 9.81
C LEU A 90 3.79 -7.49 10.38
N ASN A 91 4.52 -8.60 10.25
CA ASN A 91 5.94 -8.63 10.58
C ASN A 91 6.68 -7.63 9.68
N ARG A 92 7.46 -6.73 10.29
CA ARG A 92 8.29 -5.72 9.63
C ARG A 92 9.13 -6.29 8.48
N GLU A 93 9.64 -7.51 8.62
CA GLU A 93 10.44 -8.18 7.57
C GLU A 93 9.67 -8.40 6.26
N LYS A 94 8.33 -8.46 6.31
CA LYS A 94 7.47 -8.70 5.14
C LYS A 94 6.77 -7.44 4.64
N VAL A 95 6.77 -6.36 5.43
CA VAL A 95 6.01 -5.14 5.13
C VAL A 95 6.48 -4.52 3.82
N HIS A 96 7.80 -4.41 3.64
CA HIS A 96 8.39 -3.82 2.44
C HIS A 96 8.03 -4.61 1.19
N ASP A 97 8.25 -5.93 1.20
CA ASP A 97 7.96 -6.80 0.06
C ASP A 97 6.47 -6.82 -0.31
N GLU A 98 5.57 -6.74 0.68
CA GLU A 98 4.13 -6.68 0.44
C GLU A 98 3.70 -5.31 -0.12
N ALA A 99 4.24 -4.22 0.43
CA ALA A 99 4.00 -2.87 -0.10
C ALA A 99 4.45 -2.76 -1.56
N CYS A 100 5.65 -3.27 -1.88
CA CYS A 100 6.22 -3.31 -3.23
C CYS A 100 5.31 -4.03 -4.24
N ARG A 101 4.70 -5.16 -3.85
CA ARG A 101 3.74 -5.87 -4.71
C ARG A 101 2.44 -5.12 -4.95
N MET A 102 2.05 -4.23 -4.04
CA MET A 102 0.73 -3.58 -4.05
C MET A 102 0.75 -2.20 -4.71
N GLU A 103 1.85 -1.45 -4.61
CA GLU A 103 1.91 -0.03 -4.96
C GLU A 103 1.56 0.29 -6.42
N HIS A 104 1.94 -0.59 -7.36
CA HIS A 104 1.65 -0.43 -8.78
C HIS A 104 0.20 -0.75 -9.14
N THR A 105 -0.52 -1.44 -8.24
CA THR A 105 -1.89 -1.92 -8.49
C THR A 105 -2.94 -1.02 -7.87
N ILE A 106 -2.64 -0.32 -6.78
CA ILE A 106 -3.64 0.53 -6.12
C ILE A 106 -3.94 1.80 -6.92
N SER A 107 -5.22 2.15 -7.01
CA SER A 107 -5.67 3.39 -7.64
C SER A 107 -5.36 4.60 -6.75
N ALA A 108 -5.40 5.80 -7.36
CA ALA A 108 -5.30 7.05 -6.61
C ALA A 108 -6.43 7.18 -5.56
N ASP A 109 -7.62 6.67 -5.83
CA ASP A 109 -8.73 6.71 -4.86
C ASP A 109 -8.43 5.84 -3.64
N THR A 110 -7.89 4.64 -3.83
CA THR A 110 -7.46 3.76 -2.74
C THR A 110 -6.33 4.39 -1.94
N GLU A 111 -5.32 4.96 -2.60
CA GLU A 111 -4.23 5.69 -1.94
C GLU A 111 -4.77 6.85 -1.07
N ASN A 112 -5.70 7.63 -1.60
CA ASN A 112 -6.32 8.74 -0.88
C ASN A 112 -7.14 8.26 0.32
N ALA A 113 -7.90 7.17 0.16
CA ALA A 113 -8.65 6.57 1.26
C ALA A 113 -7.71 6.04 2.35
N LEU A 114 -6.59 5.39 1.98
CA LEU A 114 -5.55 4.97 2.91
C LEU A 114 -4.96 6.17 3.67
N CYS A 115 -4.59 7.23 2.95
CA CYS A 115 -4.05 8.45 3.57
C CYS A 115 -5.00 9.05 4.60
N ARG A 116 -6.31 9.09 4.33
CA ARG A 116 -7.32 9.61 5.27
C ARG A 116 -7.51 8.69 6.47
N MET A 117 -7.63 7.38 6.22
CA MET A 117 -7.81 6.38 7.28
C MET A 117 -6.62 6.38 8.26
N LEU A 118 -5.42 6.65 7.77
CA LEU A 118 -4.18 6.71 8.56
C LEU A 118 -3.92 8.09 9.18
N ASP A 119 -4.87 9.02 9.10
CA ASP A 119 -4.74 10.39 9.63
C ASP A 119 -3.54 11.17 9.06
N ALA A 120 -3.35 11.08 7.74
CA ALA A 120 -2.32 11.80 6.98
C ALA A 120 -0.88 11.66 7.56
N PRO A 121 -0.32 10.44 7.60
CA PRO A 121 0.98 10.21 8.20
C PRO A 121 2.10 10.93 7.42
N ALA A 122 3.03 11.56 8.14
CA ALA A 122 4.14 12.30 7.55
C ALA A 122 5.36 11.43 7.20
N ARG A 123 5.47 10.23 7.81
CA ARG A 123 6.62 9.31 7.64
C ARG A 123 6.16 7.87 7.63
N CYS A 124 6.89 7.01 6.93
CA CYS A 124 6.69 5.57 6.98
C CYS A 124 7.37 4.93 8.21
N PRO A 125 7.11 3.64 8.52
CA PRO A 125 7.71 2.93 9.64
C PRO A 125 9.24 2.84 9.61
N HIS A 126 9.86 3.06 8.44
CA HIS A 126 11.30 3.11 8.22
C HIS A 126 11.89 4.53 8.36
N GLY A 127 11.05 5.53 8.62
CA GLY A 127 11.46 6.93 8.84
C GLY A 127 11.54 7.79 7.57
N SER A 128 11.33 7.23 6.39
CA SER A 128 11.29 8.01 5.13
C SER A 128 10.06 8.92 5.10
N PRO A 129 10.18 10.16 4.59
CA PRO A 129 9.05 11.09 4.51
C PRO A 129 8.00 10.60 3.49
N ILE A 130 6.72 10.83 3.76
CA ILE A 130 5.65 10.58 2.78
C ILE A 130 5.40 11.88 2.02
N SER A 131 5.56 11.85 0.69
CA SER A 131 5.35 13.04 -0.14
C SER A 131 3.90 13.55 0.01
N PRO A 132 3.65 14.86 0.07
CA PRO A 132 2.29 15.40 0.18
C PRO A 132 1.38 14.98 -0.99
N CYS A 133 0.07 14.88 -0.76
CA CYS A 133 -0.88 14.66 -1.86
C CYS A 133 -1.03 15.93 -2.72
N ASN A 134 -1.21 15.78 -4.03
CA ASN A 134 -1.28 16.90 -4.98
C ASN A 134 -2.71 17.45 -5.18
N LYS A 135 -3.65 17.21 -4.26
CA LYS A 135 -5.08 17.54 -4.43
C LYS A 135 -5.42 19.05 -4.47
N GLY A 136 -4.43 19.93 -4.41
CA GLY A 136 -4.63 21.39 -4.51
C GLY A 136 -5.43 21.98 -3.33
N VAL A 137 -5.48 21.27 -2.19
CA VAL A 137 -6.12 21.72 -0.94
C VAL A 137 -5.06 22.26 0.03
N GLY A 138 -5.43 23.23 0.88
CA GLY A 138 -4.50 23.86 1.81
C GLY A 138 -4.09 22.96 2.97
N SER A 139 -4.94 21.99 3.31
CA SER A 139 -4.68 21.01 4.37
C SER A 139 -5.40 19.68 4.14
N CYS A 140 -4.96 18.61 4.80
CA CYS A 140 -5.68 17.32 4.75
C CYS A 140 -7.08 17.41 5.39
N ALA A 141 -7.30 18.37 6.29
CA ALA A 141 -8.62 18.63 6.89
C ALA A 141 -9.65 19.14 5.86
N GLU A 142 -9.18 19.80 4.79
CA GLU A 142 -10.03 20.32 3.70
C GLU A 142 -10.28 19.27 2.59
N CYS A 143 -9.55 18.15 2.60
CA CYS A 143 -9.61 17.10 1.57
C CYS A 143 -10.81 16.17 1.76
N ASP A 144 -11.90 16.35 0.99
CA ASP A 144 -13.19 15.64 1.17
C ASP A 144 -13.63 15.56 2.65
N GLY A 145 -13.42 16.66 3.39
CA GLY A 145 -13.65 16.77 4.83
C GLY A 145 -15.11 16.91 5.29
N ALA A 146 -16.12 16.33 4.60
CA ALA A 146 -17.52 16.53 5.01
C ALA A 146 -18.56 15.43 4.69
N GLY A 147 -18.22 14.33 4.00
CA GLY A 147 -19.27 13.40 3.54
C GLY A 147 -18.90 11.93 3.33
N ALA A 148 -17.62 11.59 3.24
CA ALA A 148 -17.22 10.19 3.29
C ALA A 148 -17.04 9.82 4.75
N VAL A 149 -17.98 9.03 5.29
CA VAL A 149 -17.85 8.33 6.56
C VAL A 149 -16.42 7.83 6.68
N ILE A 150 -15.63 8.38 7.62
CA ILE A 150 -14.51 7.62 8.19
C ILE A 150 -15.21 6.32 8.61
N PRO A 151 -14.96 5.16 7.97
CA PRO A 151 -15.54 3.93 8.49
C PRO A 151 -15.15 3.93 9.95
N GLU A 152 -16.14 3.84 10.85
CA GLU A 152 -15.88 3.85 12.29
C GLU A 152 -14.60 3.06 12.52
N PRO A 153 -13.60 3.63 13.23
CA PRO A 153 -12.25 3.08 13.30
C PRO A 153 -12.39 1.58 13.47
N VAL A 154 -11.85 0.79 12.52
CA VAL A 154 -12.11 -0.65 12.38
C VAL A 154 -12.17 -1.21 13.78
N SER A 155 -13.38 -1.40 14.28
CA SER A 155 -13.54 -1.52 15.73
C SER A 155 -12.86 -2.83 16.07
N LEU A 156 -11.66 -2.74 16.66
CA LEU A 156 -11.07 -3.85 17.38
C LEU A 156 -12.21 -4.36 18.23
N ARG A 157 -12.60 -5.63 18.03
CA ARG A 157 -13.75 -6.20 18.72
C ARG A 157 -13.49 -6.04 20.23
N ASN A 158 -14.00 -4.95 20.81
CA ASN A 158 -13.81 -4.63 22.23
C ASN A 158 -14.59 -5.61 23.12
N LYS A 159 -15.43 -6.46 22.51
CA LYS A 159 -16.13 -7.56 23.18
C LYS A 159 -15.33 -8.84 22.97
N LYS A 160 -14.80 -9.37 24.08
CA LYS A 160 -14.23 -10.71 24.16
C LYS A 160 -15.31 -11.72 23.77
N VAL A 161 -15.22 -12.23 22.55
CA VAL A 161 -16.02 -13.37 22.09
C VAL A 161 -15.35 -14.64 22.59
N ILE A 162 -16.12 -15.53 23.20
CA ILE A 162 -15.66 -16.86 23.60
C ILE A 162 -16.24 -17.88 22.61
N PRO A 163 -15.47 -18.90 22.20
CA PRO A 163 -16.02 -19.99 21.42
C PRO A 163 -17.06 -20.75 22.25
N VAL A 164 -18.07 -21.31 21.58
CA VAL A 164 -19.13 -22.09 22.24
C VAL A 164 -18.56 -23.26 23.06
N THR A 165 -17.39 -23.78 22.69
CA THR A 165 -16.68 -24.87 23.38
C THR A 165 -16.11 -24.47 24.74
N GLU A 166 -15.97 -23.17 25.02
CA GLU A 166 -15.48 -22.65 26.31
C GLU A 166 -16.63 -22.30 27.28
N LEU A 167 -17.89 -22.46 26.86
CA LEU A 167 -19.04 -22.29 27.76
C LEU A 167 -19.17 -23.50 28.69
N THR A 168 -19.33 -23.25 29.99
CA THR A 168 -19.69 -24.30 30.94
C THR A 168 -21.21 -24.56 30.89
N PRO A 169 -21.68 -25.74 31.32
CA PRO A 169 -23.09 -25.95 31.60
C PRO A 169 -23.63 -24.78 32.46
N ASP A 170 -24.85 -24.33 32.17
CA ASP A 170 -25.56 -23.20 32.79
C ASP A 170 -25.07 -21.78 32.44
N GLN A 171 -24.04 -21.63 31.58
CA GLN A 171 -23.69 -20.33 31.02
C GLN A 171 -24.50 -20.01 29.76
N ASN A 172 -25.04 -18.80 29.70
CA ASN A 172 -25.76 -18.29 28.54
C ASN A 172 -24.95 -17.17 27.87
N GLY A 173 -25.02 -17.06 26.55
CA GLY A 173 -24.23 -16.11 25.78
C GLY A 173 -24.96 -15.65 24.53
N LYS A 174 -24.83 -14.37 24.20
CA LYS A 174 -25.40 -13.84 22.97
C LYS A 174 -24.52 -14.21 21.78
N ILE A 175 -25.08 -14.85 20.76
CA ILE A 175 -24.37 -15.21 19.52
C ILE A 175 -23.84 -13.93 18.86
N ALA A 176 -22.52 -13.75 18.88
CA ALA A 176 -21.86 -12.58 18.31
C ALA A 176 -21.58 -12.73 16.81
N PHE A 177 -21.18 -13.93 16.37
CA PHE A 177 -21.01 -14.30 14.97
C PHE A 177 -21.04 -15.83 14.84
N ILE A 178 -21.34 -16.31 13.63
CA ILE A 178 -21.29 -17.73 13.27
C ILE A 178 -20.30 -17.86 12.12
N ARG A 179 -19.40 -18.83 12.21
CA ARG A 179 -18.44 -19.13 11.14
C ARG A 179 -18.55 -20.62 10.80
N GLY A 180 -18.77 -20.92 9.52
CA GLY A 180 -18.93 -22.28 9.01
C GLY A 180 -19.20 -22.25 7.52
N ASP A 181 -19.30 -23.42 6.90
CA ASP A 181 -19.79 -23.52 5.52
C ASP A 181 -21.27 -23.15 5.43
N CYS A 182 -21.77 -22.99 4.19
CA CYS A 182 -23.16 -22.59 3.97
C CYS A 182 -24.17 -23.56 4.58
N LYS A 183 -23.87 -24.87 4.66
CA LYS A 183 -24.78 -25.88 5.20
C LYS A 183 -24.89 -25.78 6.72
N VAL A 184 -23.77 -25.56 7.40
CA VAL A 184 -23.73 -25.37 8.85
C VAL A 184 -24.46 -24.08 9.24
N VAL A 185 -24.21 -22.98 8.53
CA VAL A 185 -24.87 -21.69 8.80
C VAL A 185 -26.38 -21.80 8.56
N GLN A 186 -26.81 -22.49 7.50
CA GLN A 186 -28.22 -22.73 7.21
C GLN A 186 -28.89 -23.52 8.34
N ARG A 187 -28.30 -24.65 8.76
CA ARG A 187 -28.83 -25.48 9.85
C ARG A 187 -28.98 -24.72 11.16
N LEU A 188 -27.97 -23.92 11.52
CA LEU A 188 -28.03 -23.10 12.74
C LEU A 188 -29.13 -22.04 12.64
N SER A 189 -29.31 -21.45 11.46
CA SER A 189 -30.41 -20.49 11.19
C SER A 189 -31.78 -21.15 11.29
N ASP A 190 -31.93 -22.36 10.74
CA ASP A 190 -33.17 -23.15 10.83
C ASP A 190 -33.51 -23.54 12.28
N LEU A 191 -32.50 -23.70 13.14
CA LEU A 191 -32.64 -23.90 14.58
C LEU A 191 -32.92 -22.60 15.36
N GLY A 192 -33.03 -21.45 14.67
CA GLY A 192 -33.23 -20.14 15.28
C GLY A 192 -31.97 -19.53 15.89
N LEU A 193 -30.80 -20.18 15.76
CA LEU A 193 -29.52 -19.70 16.25
C LEU A 193 -28.93 -18.69 15.26
N THR A 194 -29.45 -17.47 15.32
CA THR A 194 -29.03 -16.34 14.48
C THR A 194 -28.24 -15.31 15.30
N LEU A 195 -27.64 -14.33 14.61
CA LEU A 195 -26.91 -13.25 15.26
C LEU A 195 -27.79 -12.56 16.32
N GLY A 196 -27.30 -12.53 17.55
CA GLY A 196 -27.99 -11.92 18.67
C GLY A 196 -28.96 -12.80 19.45
N THR A 197 -29.12 -14.07 19.07
CA THR A 197 -29.83 -15.07 19.88
C THR A 197 -29.09 -15.30 21.20
N LYS A 198 -29.81 -15.48 22.31
CA LYS A 198 -29.26 -15.69 23.67
C LYS A 198 -29.19 -17.17 24.02
#